data_AF-A0A1M4X7T6-F1
#
_entry.id   AF-A0A1M4X7T6-F1
#
_cell.length_a   1.000
_cell.length_b   1.000
_cell.length_c   1.000
_cell.angle_alpha   90.00
_cell.angle_beta   90.00
_cell.angle_gamma   90.00
#
_symmetry.space_group_name_H-M   'P 1'
#
loop_
_entity.id
_entity.type
_entity.pdbx_description
1 polymer ?
#
loop_
_entity_poly.entity_id
_entity_poly.type
_entity_poly.pdbx_seq_one_letter_code
_entity_poly.pdbx_strand_id
1 'polypeptide(L)'
;MTKRERRTYTPEFKEQMVKLYESCKSKNDIIAEYDLTPTAFNTWIKRSQTTGSFQEKDNRSPEENELIRLRKENQQLKMDNDILKQAETTMVQEKSKLSLKKQDI
;
A
#
# COMPACT_ATOMS: atom_id res chain seq x y z
N MET A 1 -6.41 23.90 -14.64
CA MET A 1 -5.40 23.01 -15.27
C MET A 1 -6.09 21.69 -15.60
N THR A 2 -6.10 21.27 -16.86
CA THR A 2 -6.68 19.98 -17.27
C THR A 2 -5.81 18.84 -16.75
N LYS A 3 -6.43 17.86 -16.08
CA LYS A 3 -5.75 16.70 -15.54
C LYS A 3 -5.26 15.83 -16.71
N ARG A 4 -3.94 15.72 -16.90
CA ARG A 4 -3.37 14.76 -17.86
C ARG A 4 -3.79 13.35 -17.47
N GLU A 5 -4.21 12.56 -18.47
CA GLU A 5 -4.53 11.15 -18.26
C GLU A 5 -3.31 10.39 -17.74
N ARG A 6 -3.56 9.42 -16.86
CA ARG A 6 -2.50 8.64 -16.23
C ARG A 6 -1.95 7.64 -17.25
N ARG A 7 -0.72 7.86 -17.70
CA ARG A 7 0.01 6.92 -18.56
C ARG A 7 0.56 5.74 -17.75
N THR A 8 0.41 4.53 -18.28
CA THR A 8 1.00 3.30 -17.73
C THR A 8 2.05 2.77 -18.67
N TYR A 9 3.22 2.45 -18.14
CA TYR A 9 4.35 1.91 -18.90
C TYR A 9 4.67 0.50 -18.40
N THR A 10 5.00 -0.39 -19.32
CA THR A 10 5.39 -1.77 -18.98
C THR A 10 6.75 -1.79 -18.27
N PRO A 11 7.04 -2.80 -17.44
CA PRO A 11 8.33 -2.94 -16.77
C PRO A 11 9.51 -2.97 -17.75
N GLU A 12 9.36 -3.70 -18.87
CA GLU A 12 10.39 -3.89 -19.89
C GLU A 12 10.73 -2.56 -20.57
N PHE A 13 9.71 -1.74 -20.84
CA PHE A 13 9.90 -0.41 -21.41
C PHE A 13 10.70 0.49 -20.45
N LYS A 14 10.35 0.48 -19.16
CA LYS A 14 11.09 1.28 -18.15
C LYS A 14 12.54 0.85 -18.05
N GLU A 15 12.81 -0.46 -18.12
CA GLU A 15 14.15 -1.01 -18.08
C GLU A 15 14.98 -0.57 -19.29
N GLN A 16 14.40 -0.63 -20.50
CA GLN A 16 15.07 -0.15 -21.71
C GLN A 16 15.41 1.34 -21.63
N MET A 17 14.49 2.18 -21.15
CA MET A 17 14.75 3.62 -21.01
C MET A 17 15.85 3.94 -20.00
N VAL A 18 15.90 3.19 -18.90
CA VAL A 18 16.98 3.32 -17.90
C VAL A 18 18.32 2.84 -18.49
N LYS A 19 18.35 1.71 -19.18
CA LYS A 19 19.55 1.20 -19.88
C LYS A 19 20.08 2.20 -20.90
N LEU A 20 19.20 2.87 -21.65
CA LEU A 20 19.58 3.93 -22.58
C LEU A 20 20.28 5.10 -21.87
N TYR A 21 19.76 5.50 -20.70
CA TYR A 21 20.39 6.54 -19.88
C TYR A 21 21.76 6.10 -19.33
N GLU A 22 21.90 4.84 -18.90
CA GLU A 22 23.18 4.27 -18.46
C GLU A 22 24.20 4.20 -19.62
N SER A 23 23.75 4.01 -20.86
CA SER A 23 24.59 4.04 -22.07
C SER A 23 24.97 5.45 -22.57
N CYS A 24 24.96 6.46 -21.70
CA CYS A 24 25.35 7.86 -21.96
C CYS A 24 24.37 8.71 -22.81
N LYS A 25 23.12 8.30 -23.04
CA LYS A 25 22.11 9.25 -23.57
C LYS A 25 21.69 10.25 -22.49
N SER A 26 21.54 11.52 -22.88
CA SER A 26 21.06 12.57 -21.98
C SER A 26 19.61 12.32 -21.55
N LYS A 27 19.30 12.59 -20.27
CA LYS A 27 17.93 12.46 -19.75
C LYS A 27 16.93 13.28 -20.56
N ASN A 28 17.33 14.50 -20.94
CA ASN A 28 16.46 15.43 -21.66
C ASN A 28 16.11 14.92 -23.06
N ASP A 29 17.06 14.27 -23.73
CA ASP A 29 16.85 13.71 -25.06
C ASP A 29 15.88 12.54 -25.00
N ILE A 30 16.06 11.62 -24.03
CA ILE A 30 15.13 10.49 -23.81
C ILE A 30 13.73 10.99 -23.44
N ILE A 31 13.65 12.01 -22.59
CA ILE A 31 12.38 12.62 -22.18
C ILE A 31 11.64 13.21 -23.39
N ALA A 32 12.36 13.91 -24.27
CA ALA A 32 11.77 14.54 -25.45
C ALA A 32 11.41 13.51 -26.53
N GLU A 33 12.29 12.53 -26.80
CA GLU A 33 12.13 11.51 -27.84
C GLU A 33 10.95 10.57 -27.54
N TYR A 34 10.73 10.22 -26.27
CA TYR A 34 9.70 9.28 -25.85
C TYR A 34 8.49 9.95 -25.15
N ASP A 35 8.39 11.29 -25.20
CA ASP A 35 7.36 12.10 -24.53
C ASP A 35 7.12 11.66 -23.07
N LEU A 36 8.21 11.47 -22.32
CA LEU A 36 8.14 11.09 -20.92
C LEU A 36 7.98 12.32 -20.05
N THR A 37 7.34 12.16 -18.88
CA THR A 37 7.37 13.23 -17.88
C THR A 37 8.69 13.16 -17.10
N PRO A 38 9.43 14.27 -16.90
CA PRO A 38 10.69 14.27 -16.17
C PRO A 38 10.61 13.59 -14.80
N THR A 39 9.52 13.82 -14.07
CA THR A 39 9.26 13.20 -12.76
C THR A 39 9.15 11.68 -12.85
N ALA A 40 8.48 11.16 -13.88
CA ALA A 40 8.32 9.71 -14.06
C ALA A 40 9.67 9.06 -14.36
N PHE A 41 10.44 9.64 -15.29
CA PHE A 41 11.73 9.09 -15.69
C PHE A 41 12.76 9.14 -14.55
N ASN A 42 12.84 10.25 -13.81
CA ASN A 42 13.69 10.35 -12.62
C ASN A 42 13.34 9.29 -11.55
N THR A 43 12.04 9.00 -11.38
CA THR A 43 11.58 7.96 -10.46
C THR A 43 12.04 6.57 -10.92
N TRP A 44 12.05 6.30 -12.22
CA TRP A 44 12.51 5.01 -12.77
C TRP A 44 14.01 4.82 -12.57
N ILE A 45 14.82 5.84 -12.84
CA ILE A 45 16.28 5.80 -12.59
C ILE A 45 16.56 5.54 -11.11
N LYS A 46 15.88 6.27 -10.22
CA LYS A 46 16.08 6.09 -8.77
C LYS A 46 15.75 4.66 -8.34
N ARG A 47 14.60 4.14 -8.80
CA ARG A 47 14.13 2.78 -8.47
C ARG A 47 15.07 1.69 -9.02
N SER A 48 15.56 1.85 -10.25
CA SER A 48 16.50 0.87 -10.83
C SER A 48 17.80 0.81 -10.03
N GLN A 49 18.31 1.96 -9.59
CA GLN A 49 19.55 2.03 -8.80
C GLN A 49 19.39 1.51 -7.37
N THR A 50 18.23 1.71 -6.74
CA THR A 50 18.02 1.29 -5.35
C THR A 50 17.66 -0.19 -5.22
N THR A 51 16.74 -0.71 -6.04
CA THR A 51 16.17 -2.05 -5.83
C THR A 51 16.16 -2.92 -7.08
N GLY A 52 16.50 -2.37 -8.25
CA GLY A 52 16.42 -3.09 -9.52
C GLY A 52 15.00 -3.43 -9.98
N SER A 53 13.95 -3.07 -9.21
CA SER A 53 12.55 -3.32 -9.57
C SER A 53 11.76 -2.02 -9.74
N PHE A 54 10.98 -1.97 -10.81
CA PHE A 54 10.05 -0.87 -11.07
C PHE A 54 8.70 -1.03 -10.33
N GLN A 55 8.50 -2.15 -9.62
CA GLN A 55 7.30 -2.37 -8.82
C GLN A 55 7.42 -1.69 -7.45
N GLU A 56 6.37 -1.00 -7.04
CA GLU A 56 6.35 -0.24 -5.79
C GLU A 56 6.34 -1.11 -4.53
N LYS A 57 5.92 -2.38 -4.65
CA LYS A 57 5.97 -3.36 -3.56
C LYS A 57 7.40 -3.80 -3.23
N ASP A 58 8.24 -3.90 -4.25
CA ASP A 58 9.64 -4.35 -4.12
C ASP A 58 10.57 -3.22 -3.66
N ASN A 59 10.06 -1.99 -3.62
CA ASN A 59 10.77 -0.81 -3.15
C ASN A 59 10.55 -0.49 -1.67
N ARG A 60 9.79 -1.32 -0.95
CA ARG A 60 9.54 -1.13 0.48
C ARG A 60 10.69 -1.70 1.29
N SER A 61 11.17 -0.94 2.28
CA SER A 61 12.13 -1.47 3.25
C SER A 61 11.50 -2.64 4.02
N PRO A 62 12.32 -3.58 4.55
CA PRO A 62 11.81 -4.62 5.43
C PRO A 62 11.02 -4.06 6.62
N GLU A 63 11.43 -2.90 7.15
CA GLU A 63 10.75 -2.20 8.25
C GLU A 63 9.38 -1.67 7.81
N GLU A 64 9.26 -1.11 6.60
CA GLU A 64 7.98 -0.65 6.06
C GLU A 64 7.00 -1.81 5.84
N ASN A 65 7.49 -2.96 5.38
CA ASN A 65 6.68 -4.16 5.23
C ASN A 65 6.23 -4.72 6.58
N GLU A 66 7.10 -4.71 7.57
CA GLU A 66 6.76 -5.10 8.94
C GLU A 66 5.73 -4.14 9.54
N LEU A 67 5.87 -2.84 9.35
CA LEU A 67 4.89 -1.84 9.79
C LEU A 67 3.51 -2.07 9.17
N ILE A 68 3.46 -2.43 7.88
CA ILE A 68 2.20 -2.77 7.20
C ILE A 68 1.59 -4.05 7.81
N ARG A 69 2.40 -5.08 8.08
CA ARG A 69 1.94 -6.32 8.71
C ARG A 69 1.36 -6.04 10.10
N LEU A 70 2.11 -5.31 10.94
CA LEU A 70 1.72 -4.96 12.30
C LEU A 70 0.45 -4.10 12.32
N ARG A 71 0.27 -3.17 11.37
CA ARG A 71 -0.97 -2.38 11.28
C ARG A 71 -2.18 -3.24 10.95
N LYS A 72 -2.04 -4.21 10.04
CA LYS A 72 -3.12 -5.15 9.72
C LYS A 72 -3.46 -6.03 10.92
N GLU A 73 -2.45 -6.56 11.59
CA GLU A 73 -2.62 -7.38 12.79
C GLU A 73 -3.28 -6.59 13.92
N ASN A 74 -2.84 -5.35 14.16
CA ASN A 74 -3.44 -4.48 15.17
C ASN A 74 -4.90 -4.14 14.85
N GLN A 75 -5.23 -3.95 13.57
CA GLN A 75 -6.61 -3.74 13.14
C GLN A 75 -7.47 -4.98 13.39
N GLN A 76 -6.98 -6.16 13.05
CA GLN A 76 -7.67 -7.42 13.32
C GLN A 76 -7.90 -7.62 14.81
N LEU A 77 -6.86 -7.44 15.62
CA LEU A 77 -6.95 -7.56 17.08
C LEU A 77 -7.93 -6.56 17.70
N LYS A 78 -8.06 -5.36 17.14
CA LYS A 78 -9.08 -4.39 17.58
C LYS A 78 -10.48 -4.88 17.26
N MET A 79 -10.71 -5.38 16.05
CA MET A 79 -12.00 -5.95 15.67
C MET A 79 -12.36 -7.15 16.54
N ASP A 80 -11.42 -8.06 16.79
CA ASP A 80 -11.64 -9.22 17.65
C ASP A 80 -11.97 -8.79 19.10
N ASN A 81 -11.26 -7.80 19.64
CA ASN A 81 -11.57 -7.24 20.95
C ASN A 81 -12.97 -6.59 21.00
N ASP A 82 -13.37 -5.89 19.94
CA ASP A 82 -14.69 -5.26 19.89
C ASP A 82 -15.81 -6.31 19.84
N ILE A 83 -15.61 -7.40 19.09
CA ILE A 83 -16.53 -8.56 19.07
C ILE A 83 -16.63 -9.19 20.46
N LEU A 84 -15.49 -9.41 21.13
CA LEU A 84 -15.48 -10.00 22.48
C LEU A 84 -16.21 -9.12 23.49
N LYS A 85 -16.00 -7.80 23.47
CA LYS A 85 -16.71 -6.86 24.33
C LYS A 85 -18.22 -6.85 24.06
N GLN A 86 -18.61 -6.93 22.79
CA GLN A 86 -20.02 -6.99 22.41
C GLN A 86 -20.67 -8.30 22.91
N ALA A 87 -19.96 -9.42 22.79
CA ALA A 87 -20.41 -10.71 23.32
C ALA A 87 -20.58 -10.64 24.85
N GLU A 88 -19.58 -10.13 25.58
CA GLU A 88 -19.64 -9.95 27.03
C GLU A 88 -20.86 -9.12 27.45
N THR A 89 -21.07 -7.98 26.79
CA THR A 89 -22.22 -7.11 27.04
C THR A 89 -23.54 -7.85 26.83
N THR A 90 -23.65 -8.61 25.73
CA THR A 90 -24.85 -9.38 25.40
C THR A 90 -25.13 -10.45 26.46
N MET A 91 -24.10 -11.18 26.90
CA MET A 91 -24.21 -12.21 27.94
C MET A 91 -24.64 -11.62 29.30
N VAL A 92 -24.10 -10.46 29.68
CA VAL A 92 -24.50 -9.76 30.90
C VAL A 92 -25.98 -9.35 30.81
N GLN A 93 -26.42 -8.82 29.68
CA GLN A 93 -27.83 -8.47 29.46
C GLN A 93 -28.76 -9.68 29.54
N GLU A 94 -28.39 -10.83 28.97
CA GLU A 94 -29.19 -12.05 29.06
C GLU A 94 -29.31 -12.56 30.50
N LYS A 95 -28.20 -12.61 31.25
CA LYS A 95 -28.21 -12.98 32.67
C LYS A 95 -29.12 -12.06 33.49
N SER A 96 -29.11 -10.76 33.18
CA SER A 96 -29.96 -9.76 33.83
C SER A 96 -31.45 -10.05 33.60
N LYS A 97 -31.84 -10.32 32.34
CA LYS A 97 -33.22 -10.66 31.95
C LYS A 97 -33.71 -11.96 32.60
N LEU A 98 -32.85 -12.98 32.66
CA LEU A 98 -33.14 -14.25 33.31
C LEU A 98 -33.36 -14.10 34.83
N SER A 99 -32.66 -13.17 35.48
CA SER A 99 -32.84 -12.90 36.92
C SER A 99 -34.17 -12.20 37.20
N LEU A 100 -34.56 -11.22 36.38
CA LEU A 100 -35.84 -10.50 36.52
C LEU A 100 -37.03 -11.46 36.34
N LYS A 101 -36.97 -12.34 35.33
CA LYS A 101 -38.04 -13.30 35.04
C LYS A 101 -38.24 -14.37 36.14
N LYS A 102 -37.25 -14.57 37.02
CA LYS A 102 -37.35 -15.45 38.20
C LYS A 102 -37.95 -14.77 39.43
N GLN A 103 -38.03 -13.44 39.45
CA GLN A 103 -38.65 -12.67 40.55
C GLN A 103 -40.16 -12.46 40.34
N ASP A 104 -40.64 -12.59 39.10
CA ASP A 104 -42.06 -12.46 38.72
C ASP A 104 -42.85 -13.79 38.78
N ILE A 105 -42.26 -14.87 39.33
CA ILE A 105 -42.87 -16.19 39.56
C ILE A 105 -42.83 -16.48 41.06
#